data_AF-A0A0F9CEI5-F1
#
_entry.id   AF-A0A0F9CEI5-F1
#
_cell.length_a   1.000
_cell.length_b   1.000
_cell.length_c   1.000
_cell.angle_alpha   90.00
_cell.angle_beta   90.00
_cell.angle_gamma   90.00
#
_symmetry.space_group_name_H-M   'P 1'
#
loop_
_entity.id
_entity.type
_entity.pdbx_description
1 polymer ?
#
loop_
_entity_poly.entity_id
_entity_poly.type
_entity_poly.pdbx_seq_one_letter_code
_entity_poly.pdbx_strand_id
1 'polypeptide(L)'
;MQVWLEIFDAVGNRIGPGTVQLLNASVERRLDGIGSIGFSVPSTDQRVVDHLINERRVIIFTDVQGEKREMGRGIIGKRNFSDNASRRNYNMSGPDILDELRRRNTLLNRQFEQQDIKTVATELADLVPALQISVEPGLGQVTARFDGATVLKGFQKLAEKTGLHFRLDDDSSTVQLGKFGVNNGVKVVGQSQAPSYMAGNRDVLMIDSLRRFENSEQVVNRIIVLGGGEGLAQLDLSNSTRSIAAGFKFDIKTGTNPDGTTFSFLENEDSIAEFGVIEQILVFKDISPIA
;
A
#
# COMPACT_ATOMS: atom_id res chain seq x y z
N MET A 1 -25.14 6.71 -15.42
CA MET A 1 -24.36 6.58 -14.18
C MET A 1 -24.35 7.93 -13.49
N GLN A 2 -25.03 8.03 -12.34
CA GLN A 2 -24.98 9.22 -11.50
C GLN A 2 -23.95 8.98 -10.40
N VAL A 3 -23.21 10.02 -10.02
CA VAL A 3 -22.22 9.98 -8.96
C VAL A 3 -22.56 11.07 -7.96
N TRP A 4 -22.56 10.73 -6.68
CA TRP A 4 -22.83 11.68 -5.61
C TRP A 4 -21.86 11.48 -4.45
N LEU A 5 -21.85 12.46 -3.56
CA LEU A 5 -20.95 12.51 -2.42
C LEU A 5 -21.72 12.89 -1.16
N GLU A 6 -21.28 12.35 -0.03
CA GLU A 6 -21.71 12.77 1.30
C GLU A 6 -20.50 13.27 2.09
N ILE A 7 -20.71 14.33 2.88
CA ILE A 7 -19.67 15.01 3.64
C ILE A 7 -19.84 14.64 5.11
N PHE A 8 -18.73 14.37 5.78
CA PHE A 8 -18.68 14.00 7.19
C PHE A 8 -17.69 14.89 7.94
N ASP A 9 -17.95 15.08 9.23
CA ASP A 9 -17.03 15.71 10.16
C ASP A 9 -15.90 14.76 10.59
N ALA A 10 -15.05 15.20 11.52
CA ALA A 10 -13.94 14.39 12.00
C ALA A 10 -14.35 13.22 12.89
N VAL A 11 -15.56 13.26 13.44
CA VAL A 11 -16.13 12.27 14.36
C VAL A 11 -16.98 11.23 13.59
N GLY A 12 -17.35 11.52 12.34
CA GLY A 12 -18.17 10.68 11.48
C GLY A 12 -19.63 11.12 11.39
N ASN A 13 -19.99 12.30 11.87
CA ASN A 13 -21.33 12.85 11.69
C ASN A 13 -21.47 13.46 10.30
N ARG A 14 -22.60 13.21 9.65
CA ARG A 14 -22.91 13.80 8.35
C ARG A 14 -23.11 15.31 8.48
N ILE A 15 -22.44 16.08 7.61
CA ILE A 15 -22.55 17.54 7.52
C ILE A 15 -23.06 17.94 6.14
N GLY A 16 -23.83 19.03 6.09
CA GLY A 16 -24.27 19.67 4.86
C GLY A 16 -25.67 19.27 4.40
N PRO A 17 -26.10 19.75 3.23
CA PRO A 17 -27.50 19.68 2.79
C PRO A 17 -27.95 18.28 2.36
N GLY A 18 -27.08 17.28 2.40
CA GLY A 18 -27.38 15.92 1.99
C GLY A 18 -26.41 15.40 0.93
N THR A 19 -26.93 14.66 -0.05
CA THR A 19 -26.14 14.11 -1.16
C THR A 19 -25.81 15.20 -2.17
N VAL A 20 -24.53 15.33 -2.48
CA VAL A 20 -23.98 16.31 -3.43
C VAL A 20 -23.79 15.62 -4.77
N GLN A 21 -24.36 16.16 -5.85
CA GLN A 21 -24.11 15.63 -7.19
C GLN A 21 -22.73 16.02 -7.70
N LEU A 22 -21.96 15.04 -8.18
CA LEU A 22 -20.62 15.24 -8.72
C LEU A 22 -20.63 15.32 -10.26
N LEU A 23 -19.75 16.14 -10.83
CA LEU A 23 -19.49 16.18 -12.28
C LEU A 23 -18.61 14.99 -12.70
N ASN A 24 -17.60 14.69 -11.89
CA ASN A 24 -16.71 13.57 -12.05
C ASN A 24 -16.16 13.14 -10.68
N ALA A 25 -15.70 11.90 -10.62
CA ALA A 25 -14.98 11.34 -9.48
C ALA A 25 -13.91 10.37 -9.98
N SER A 26 -12.78 10.35 -9.27
CA SER A 26 -11.69 9.41 -9.45
C SER A 26 -11.30 8.84 -8.10
N VAL A 27 -11.16 7.52 -8.04
CA VAL A 27 -10.68 6.81 -6.86
C VAL A 27 -9.55 5.90 -7.30
N GLU A 28 -8.39 6.08 -6.68
CA GLU A 28 -7.21 5.24 -6.87
C GLU A 28 -6.99 4.46 -5.58
N ARG A 29 -7.00 3.14 -5.67
CA ARG A 29 -6.65 2.25 -4.55
C ARG A 29 -5.25 1.72 -4.79
N ARG A 30 -4.43 1.70 -3.74
CA ARG A 30 -3.06 1.18 -3.80
C ARG A 30 -2.91 -0.02 -2.88
N LEU A 31 -2.04 -0.94 -3.26
CA LEU A 31 -1.52 -1.99 -2.39
C LEU A 31 -0.37 -1.41 -1.56
N ASP A 32 -0.31 -1.72 -0.28
CA ASP A 32 0.72 -1.29 0.69
C ASP A 32 0.92 0.23 0.81
N GLY A 33 -0.11 1.01 0.47
CA GLY A 33 -0.01 2.45 0.45
C GLY A 33 -1.35 3.16 0.49
N ILE A 34 -1.28 4.47 0.74
CA ILE A 34 -2.42 5.36 0.71
C ILE A 34 -2.82 5.60 -0.74
N GLY A 35 -4.08 5.35 -1.07
CA GLY A 35 -4.70 5.71 -2.33
C GLY A 35 -4.99 7.20 -2.47
N SER A 36 -5.74 7.56 -3.50
CA SER A 36 -6.13 8.95 -3.75
C SER A 36 -7.59 9.05 -4.16
N ILE A 37 -8.21 10.17 -3.78
CA ILE A 37 -9.55 10.55 -4.22
C ILE A 37 -9.51 11.92 -4.88
N GLY A 38 -10.34 12.09 -5.90
CA GLY A 38 -10.53 13.34 -6.61
C GLY A 38 -11.96 13.46 -7.10
N PHE A 39 -12.53 14.67 -7.02
CA PHE A 39 -13.87 14.93 -7.52
C PHE A 39 -14.08 16.40 -7.87
N SER A 40 -15.03 16.65 -8.76
CA SER A 40 -15.40 18.00 -9.21
C SER A 40 -16.86 18.29 -8.93
N VAL A 41 -17.14 19.47 -8.37
CA VAL A 41 -18.49 19.94 -8.01
C VAL A 41 -18.79 21.26 -8.74
N PRO A 42 -20.01 21.45 -9.27
CA PRO A 42 -20.41 22.74 -9.84
C PRO A 42 -20.41 23.85 -8.78
N SER A 43 -19.96 25.05 -9.14
CA SER A 43 -19.98 26.22 -8.23
C SER A 43 -21.38 26.80 -8.00
N THR A 44 -22.41 26.27 -8.65
CA THR A 44 -23.79 26.79 -8.56
C THR A 44 -24.46 26.48 -7.22
N ASP A 45 -23.99 25.44 -6.51
CA ASP A 45 -24.51 25.07 -5.19
C ASP A 45 -23.60 25.60 -4.07
N GLN A 46 -23.86 26.83 -3.64
CA GLN A 46 -23.04 27.50 -2.64
C GLN A 46 -23.12 26.83 -1.25
N ARG A 47 -24.24 26.19 -0.92
CA ARG A 47 -24.42 25.49 0.37
C ARG A 47 -23.47 24.31 0.50
N VAL A 48 -23.25 23.60 -0.60
CA VAL A 48 -22.30 22.49 -0.66
C VAL A 48 -20.86 23.00 -0.59
N VAL A 49 -20.57 24.08 -1.31
CA VAL A 49 -19.23 24.69 -1.38
C VAL A 49 -18.76 25.18 -0.01
N ASP A 50 -19.67 25.67 0.84
CA ASP A 50 -19.35 26.12 2.19
C ASP A 50 -18.96 24.97 3.13
N HIS A 51 -19.48 23.76 2.89
CA HIS A 51 -19.16 22.57 3.69
C HIS A 51 -17.97 21.76 3.16
N LEU A 52 -17.61 21.92 1.89
CA LEU A 52 -16.43 21.33 1.27
C LEU A 52 -15.17 22.11 1.64
N ILE A 53 -14.77 22.01 2.91
CA ILE A 53 -13.53 22.58 3.43
C ILE A 53 -12.46 21.49 3.58
N ASN A 54 -11.19 21.89 3.62
CA ASN A 54 -10.08 20.97 3.87
C ASN A 54 -10.30 20.24 5.20
N GLU A 55 -9.77 19.01 5.29
CA GLU A 55 -9.86 18.10 6.43
C GLU A 55 -11.24 17.49 6.69
N ARG A 56 -12.22 17.73 5.80
CA ARG A 56 -13.49 17.00 5.82
C ARG A 56 -13.34 15.61 5.23
N ARG A 57 -14.07 14.66 5.81
CA ARG A 57 -14.18 13.30 5.29
C ARG A 57 -15.30 13.25 4.27
N VAL A 58 -15.11 12.50 3.21
CA VAL A 58 -16.10 12.35 2.15
C VAL A 58 -16.24 10.90 1.73
N ILE A 59 -17.46 10.53 1.39
CA ILE A 59 -17.78 9.23 0.79
C ILE A 59 -18.39 9.47 -0.58
N ILE A 60 -17.81 8.86 -1.60
CA ILE A 60 -18.24 8.92 -2.99
C ILE A 60 -19.06 7.68 -3.27
N PHE A 61 -20.25 7.88 -3.81
CA PHE A 61 -21.17 6.84 -4.23
C PHE A 61 -21.41 6.92 -5.72
N THR A 62 -21.64 5.76 -6.32
CA THR A 62 -22.07 5.63 -7.71
C THR A 62 -23.33 4.78 -7.79
N ASP A 63 -24.18 5.10 -8.75
CA ASP A 63 -25.29 4.25 -9.14
C ASP A 63 -24.81 3.15 -10.09
N VAL A 64 -24.95 1.90 -9.66
CA VAL A 64 -24.76 0.71 -10.51
C VAL A 64 -26.08 -0.05 -10.53
N GLN A 65 -26.78 0.00 -11.67
CA GLN A 65 -28.06 -0.71 -11.90
C GLN A 65 -29.18 -0.37 -10.89
N GLY A 66 -29.23 0.86 -10.37
CA GLY A 66 -30.26 1.31 -9.43
C GLY A 66 -29.88 1.14 -7.96
N GLU A 67 -28.71 0.57 -7.66
CA GLU A 67 -28.18 0.44 -6.30
C GLU A 67 -27.08 1.47 -6.00
N LYS A 68 -27.16 2.07 -4.81
CA LYS A 68 -26.13 2.95 -4.26
C LYS A 68 -24.94 2.11 -3.81
N ARG A 69 -23.83 2.17 -4.56
CA ARG A 69 -22.58 1.51 -4.18
C ARG A 69 -21.52 2.54 -3.78
N GLU A 70 -20.82 2.29 -2.68
CA GLU A 70 -19.65 3.09 -2.30
C GLU A 70 -18.53 2.86 -3.32
N MET A 71 -18.11 3.94 -3.98
CA MET A 71 -17.00 3.92 -4.92
C MET A 71 -15.67 4.10 -4.18
N GLY A 72 -15.65 4.91 -3.13
CA GLY A 72 -14.51 5.11 -2.24
C GLY A 72 -14.72 6.26 -1.28
N ARG A 73 -13.78 6.41 -0.35
CA ARG A 73 -13.79 7.47 0.67
C ARG A 73 -12.42 8.04 0.92
N GLY A 74 -12.38 9.25 1.48
CA GLY A 74 -11.13 9.90 1.82
C GLY A 74 -11.31 11.24 2.51
N ILE A 75 -10.23 12.00 2.54
CA ILE A 75 -10.15 13.29 3.24
C ILE A 75 -9.83 14.38 2.22
N ILE A 76 -10.54 15.50 2.27
CA ILE A 76 -10.26 16.65 1.40
C ILE A 76 -8.94 17.29 1.83
N GLY A 77 -7.90 17.17 1.00
CA GLY A 77 -6.59 17.77 1.28
C GLY A 77 -6.35 19.06 0.50
N LYS A 78 -6.91 19.17 -0.71
CA LYS A 78 -6.74 20.31 -1.61
C LYS A 78 -8.08 20.72 -2.19
N ARG A 79 -8.29 22.03 -2.23
CA ARG A 79 -9.45 22.69 -2.82
C ARG A 79 -8.98 23.70 -3.86
N ASN A 80 -9.30 23.43 -5.12
CA ASN A 80 -9.00 24.32 -6.23
C ASN A 80 -10.29 24.86 -6.82
N PHE A 81 -10.31 26.16 -7.06
CA PHE A 81 -11.39 26.83 -7.77
C PHE A 81 -10.94 27.11 -9.20
N SER A 82 -11.74 26.69 -10.19
CA SER A 82 -11.52 27.02 -11.58
C SER A 82 -12.73 27.76 -12.14
N ASP A 83 -12.46 28.91 -12.74
CA ASP A 83 -13.45 29.78 -13.36
C ASP A 83 -13.05 30.02 -14.81
N ASN A 84 -13.75 29.36 -15.73
CA ASN A 84 -13.59 29.53 -17.16
C ASN A 84 -14.84 30.19 -17.73
N ALA A 85 -14.72 30.85 -18.88
CA ALA A 85 -15.79 31.62 -19.52
C ALA A 85 -17.13 30.87 -19.71
N SER A 86 -17.12 29.54 -19.69
CA SER A 86 -18.33 28.70 -19.82
C SER A 86 -18.70 27.91 -18.57
N ARG A 87 -17.80 27.74 -17.59
CA ARG A 87 -18.04 26.88 -16.41
C ARG A 87 -17.20 27.31 -15.22
N ARG A 88 -17.84 27.29 -14.06
CA ARG A 88 -17.22 27.53 -12.75
C ARG A 88 -17.38 26.28 -11.89
N ASN A 89 -16.27 25.69 -11.46
CA ASN A 89 -16.25 24.44 -10.71
C ASN A 89 -15.20 24.45 -9.60
N TYR A 90 -15.45 23.65 -8.58
CA TYR A 90 -14.49 23.33 -7.53
C TYR A 90 -13.94 21.93 -7.77
N ASN A 91 -12.63 21.81 -7.84
CA ASN A 91 -11.92 20.55 -7.92
C ASN A 91 -11.31 20.26 -6.55
N MET A 92 -11.72 19.15 -5.96
CA MET A 92 -11.23 18.69 -4.67
C MET A 92 -10.38 17.45 -4.88
N SER A 93 -9.28 17.34 -4.16
CA SER A 93 -8.47 16.13 -4.13
C SER A 93 -7.87 15.90 -2.77
N GLY A 94 -7.51 14.64 -2.49
CA GLY A 94 -6.88 14.28 -1.25
C GLY A 94 -6.59 12.79 -1.17
N PRO A 95 -5.96 12.36 -0.06
CA PRO A 95 -5.70 10.95 0.15
C PRO A 95 -7.00 10.20 0.48
N ASP A 96 -6.96 8.88 0.28
CA ASP A 96 -8.01 8.01 0.79
C ASP A 96 -8.05 7.98 2.33
N ILE A 97 -8.98 7.21 2.90
CA ILE A 97 -9.14 7.12 4.36
C ILE A 97 -7.94 6.47 5.06
N LEU A 98 -7.04 5.76 4.34
CA LEU A 98 -5.83 5.21 4.93
C LEU A 98 -4.87 6.30 5.41
N ASP A 99 -5.07 7.55 5.01
CA ASP A 99 -4.34 8.70 5.59
C ASP A 99 -4.51 8.81 7.11
N GLU A 100 -5.60 8.30 7.68
CA GLU A 100 -5.79 8.22 9.12
C GLU A 100 -4.67 7.40 9.81
N LEU A 101 -4.13 6.38 9.13
CA LEU A 101 -2.97 5.62 9.60
C LEU A 101 -1.68 6.45 9.61
N ARG A 102 -1.57 7.45 8.72
CA ARG A 102 -0.40 8.34 8.68
C ARG A 102 -0.48 9.41 9.76
N ARG A 103 -1.70 9.83 10.13
CA ARG A 103 -1.96 10.89 11.13
C ARG A 103 -1.72 10.45 12.57
N ARG A 104 -1.71 9.13 12.82
CA ARG A 104 -1.46 8.54 14.13
C ARG A 104 -0.06 7.92 14.20
N ASN A 105 0.50 7.89 15.41
CA ASN A 105 1.83 7.37 15.70
C ASN A 105 1.71 6.13 16.59
N THR A 106 2.63 5.18 16.45
CA THR A 106 2.73 3.97 17.28
C THR A 106 3.18 4.24 18.72
N LEU A 107 3.46 5.51 19.05
CA LEU A 107 4.03 5.97 20.32
C LEU A 107 5.42 5.36 20.55
N LEU A 108 5.96 5.55 21.75
CA LEU A 108 7.27 5.03 22.14
C LEU A 108 7.13 3.69 22.88
N ASN A 109 8.16 2.88 22.78
CA ASN A 109 8.33 1.59 23.45
C ASN A 109 7.25 0.55 23.10
N ARG A 110 6.74 0.56 21.86
CA ARG A 110 5.82 -0.48 21.38
C ARG A 110 6.62 -1.64 20.79
N GLN A 111 6.62 -2.75 21.51
CA GLN A 111 7.35 -3.96 21.16
C GLN A 111 6.44 -5.17 21.23
N PHE A 112 6.65 -6.10 20.30
CA PHE A 112 5.92 -7.35 20.18
C PHE A 112 6.93 -8.48 20.12
N GLU A 113 6.78 -9.47 20.98
CA GLU A 113 7.65 -10.64 21.07
C GLU A 113 6.82 -11.89 20.83
N GLN A 114 7.10 -12.60 19.73
CA GLN A 114 6.39 -13.83 19.32
C GLN A 114 4.85 -13.70 19.34
N GLN A 115 4.34 -12.52 18.99
CA GLN A 115 2.90 -12.26 18.96
C GLN A 115 2.31 -12.70 17.62
N ASP A 116 1.07 -13.17 17.64
CA ASP A 116 0.31 -13.43 16.41
C ASP A 116 0.21 -12.13 15.60
N ILE A 117 0.48 -12.22 14.29
CA ILE A 117 0.37 -11.08 13.37
C ILE A 117 -1.01 -10.44 13.46
N LYS A 118 -2.06 -11.24 13.69
CA LYS A 118 -3.42 -10.72 13.92
C LYS A 118 -3.48 -9.78 15.12
N THR A 119 -2.88 -10.16 16.24
CA THR A 119 -2.82 -9.34 17.45
C THR A 119 -2.07 -8.05 17.18
N VAL A 120 -0.89 -8.14 16.56
CA VAL A 120 -0.05 -6.96 16.23
C VAL A 120 -0.81 -5.99 15.32
N ALA A 121 -1.45 -6.49 14.26
CA ALA A 121 -2.23 -5.68 13.33
C ALA A 121 -3.45 -5.03 13.99
N THR A 122 -4.13 -5.76 14.89
CA THR A 122 -5.28 -5.24 15.64
C THR A 122 -4.87 -4.11 16.59
N GLU A 123 -3.81 -4.30 17.37
CA GLU A 123 -3.32 -3.26 18.28
C GLU A 123 -2.80 -2.01 17.57
N LEU A 124 -2.27 -2.15 16.35
CA LEU A 124 -1.89 -1.02 15.51
C LEU A 124 -3.13 -0.31 14.93
N ALA A 125 -4.15 -1.04 14.51
CA ALA A 125 -5.40 -0.48 14.00
C ALA A 125 -6.22 0.23 15.09
N ASP A 126 -6.20 -0.27 16.34
CA ASP A 126 -6.92 0.34 17.48
C ASP A 126 -6.46 1.77 17.80
N LEU A 127 -5.25 2.16 17.38
CA LEU A 127 -4.78 3.54 17.46
C LEU A 127 -5.56 4.50 16.54
N VAL A 128 -6.32 3.96 15.59
CA VAL A 128 -7.05 4.68 14.55
C VAL A 128 -8.52 4.28 14.56
N PRO A 129 -9.37 4.94 15.38
CA PRO A 129 -10.77 4.52 15.58
C PRO A 129 -11.65 4.64 14.33
N ALA A 130 -11.18 5.35 13.30
CA ALA A 130 -11.89 5.51 12.03
C ALA A 130 -11.81 4.28 11.12
N LEU A 131 -10.94 3.32 11.42
CA LEU A 131 -10.67 2.16 10.58
C LEU A 131 -10.87 0.87 11.37
N GLN A 132 -11.36 -0.15 10.67
CA GLN A 132 -11.40 -1.53 11.16
C GLN A 132 -10.30 -2.33 10.46
N ILE A 133 -9.85 -3.41 11.07
CA ILE A 133 -8.89 -4.33 10.44
C ILE A 133 -9.49 -5.73 10.30
N SER A 134 -9.30 -6.31 9.12
CA SER A 134 -9.57 -7.70 8.82
C SER A 134 -8.25 -8.37 8.48
N VAL A 135 -7.91 -9.44 9.20
CA VAL A 135 -6.64 -10.15 9.04
C VAL A 135 -6.95 -11.57 8.63
N GLU A 136 -6.31 -12.03 7.55
CA GLU A 136 -6.38 -13.42 7.12
C GLU A 136 -5.93 -14.37 8.26
N PRO A 137 -6.62 -15.50 8.50
CA PRO A 137 -6.24 -16.41 9.58
C PRO A 137 -4.94 -17.16 9.26
N GLY A 138 -4.20 -17.56 10.30
CA GLY A 138 -3.07 -18.49 10.16
C GLY A 138 -1.79 -17.88 9.58
N LEU A 139 -1.57 -16.57 9.77
CA LEU A 139 -0.41 -15.86 9.23
C LEU A 139 0.88 -16.10 10.04
N GLY A 140 0.78 -16.66 11.24
CA GLY A 140 1.92 -16.97 12.10
C GLY A 140 2.25 -15.87 13.11
N GLN A 141 3.45 -15.94 13.68
CA GLN A 141 3.91 -15.03 14.72
C GLN A 141 5.04 -14.12 14.23
N VAL A 142 5.16 -12.94 14.82
CA VAL A 142 6.18 -11.95 14.49
C VAL A 142 6.77 -11.32 15.75
N THR A 143 8.07 -11.04 15.70
CA THR A 143 8.75 -10.18 16.67
C THR A 143 9.08 -8.86 15.98
N ALA A 144 8.54 -7.76 16.48
CA ALA A 144 8.69 -6.44 15.87
C ALA A 144 8.66 -5.32 16.90
N ARG A 145 9.41 -4.25 16.61
CA ARG A 145 9.46 -3.03 17.43
C ARG A 145 9.09 -1.83 16.55
N PHE A 146 8.18 -1.00 17.06
CA PHE A 146 7.66 0.18 16.38
C PHE A 146 7.82 1.42 17.27
N ASP A 147 8.98 2.06 17.19
CA ASP A 147 9.26 3.28 17.95
C ASP A 147 9.00 4.54 17.13
N GLY A 148 8.01 5.34 17.56
CA GLY A 148 7.77 6.68 17.06
C GLY A 148 7.40 6.77 15.57
N ALA A 149 7.10 5.64 14.92
CA ALA A 149 6.72 5.59 13.52
C ALA A 149 5.24 5.92 13.35
N THR A 150 4.86 6.40 12.16
CA THR A 150 3.43 6.48 11.83
C THR A 150 2.83 5.07 11.81
N VAL A 151 1.55 4.93 12.15
CA VAL A 151 0.87 3.62 12.13
C VAL A 151 0.97 3.01 10.72
N LEU A 152 0.85 3.83 9.67
CA LEU A 152 1.08 3.40 8.28
C LEU A 152 2.46 2.77 8.07
N LYS A 153 3.52 3.41 8.56
CA LYS A 153 4.89 2.88 8.45
C LYS A 153 5.05 1.60 9.29
N GLY A 154 4.30 1.48 10.38
CA GLY A 154 4.17 0.23 11.14
C GLY A 154 3.60 -0.91 10.28
N PHE A 155 2.47 -0.66 9.60
CA PHE A 155 1.88 -1.63 8.67
C PHE A 155 2.80 -1.99 7.51
N GLN A 156 3.45 -1.01 6.88
CA GLN A 156 4.41 -1.26 5.80
C GLN A 156 5.58 -2.13 6.27
N LYS A 157 6.17 -1.84 7.43
CA LYS A 157 7.22 -2.69 8.01
C LYS A 157 6.73 -4.08 8.37
N LEU A 158 5.49 -4.21 8.87
CA LEU A 158 4.90 -5.49 9.20
C LEU A 158 4.70 -6.33 7.93
N ALA A 159 4.15 -5.73 6.88
CA ALA A 159 3.98 -6.31 5.55
C ALA A 159 5.33 -6.77 4.97
N GLU A 160 6.34 -5.89 4.95
CA GLU A 160 7.70 -6.19 4.49
C GLU A 160 8.33 -7.36 5.25
N LYS A 161 8.23 -7.39 6.59
CA LYS A 161 8.82 -8.45 7.42
C LYS A 161 8.15 -9.81 7.23
N THR A 162 6.85 -9.81 6.92
CA THR A 162 6.04 -11.04 6.87
C THR A 162 5.78 -11.52 5.44
N GLY A 163 6.14 -10.73 4.42
CA GLY A 163 5.82 -11.00 3.02
C GLY A 163 4.31 -10.94 2.75
N LEU A 164 3.59 -10.15 3.56
CA LEU A 164 2.15 -9.92 3.42
C LEU A 164 1.91 -8.54 2.81
N HIS A 165 0.67 -8.29 2.42
CA HIS A 165 0.24 -7.02 1.87
C HIS A 165 -0.97 -6.50 2.63
N PHE A 166 -1.18 -5.18 2.59
CA PHE A 166 -2.40 -4.56 3.08
C PHE A 166 -3.06 -3.69 2.02
N ARG A 167 -4.40 -3.59 2.08
CA ARG A 167 -5.20 -2.74 1.20
C ARG A 167 -6.49 -2.30 1.89
N LEU A 168 -7.12 -1.27 1.35
CA LEU A 168 -8.48 -0.92 1.71
C LEU A 168 -9.47 -1.91 1.07
N ASP A 169 -10.43 -2.38 1.85
CA ASP A 169 -11.51 -3.25 1.39
C ASP A 169 -12.55 -2.52 0.53
N ASP A 170 -13.46 -3.28 -0.07
CA ASP A 170 -14.59 -2.76 -0.85
C ASP A 170 -15.56 -1.95 0.03
N ASP A 171 -15.79 -2.39 1.28
CA ASP A 171 -16.58 -1.66 2.29
C ASP A 171 -15.88 -0.40 2.80
N SER A 172 -14.67 -0.11 2.31
CA SER A 172 -13.98 1.18 2.34
C SER A 172 -13.71 1.77 3.74
N SER A 173 -14.12 1.13 4.84
CA SER A 173 -13.71 1.40 6.23
C SER A 173 -12.78 0.35 6.82
N THR A 174 -12.57 -0.76 6.11
CA THR A 174 -11.84 -1.92 6.60
C THR A 174 -10.51 -2.03 5.88
N VAL A 175 -9.43 -2.16 6.64
CA VAL A 175 -8.10 -2.48 6.13
C VAL A 175 -7.96 -3.99 6.15
N GLN A 176 -7.72 -4.60 5.00
CA GLN A 176 -7.41 -6.02 4.91
C GLN A 176 -5.89 -6.22 4.96
N LEU A 177 -5.44 -7.22 5.72
CA LEU A 177 -4.06 -7.71 5.74
C LEU A 177 -4.05 -9.20 5.38
N GLY A 178 -3.28 -9.58 4.36
CA GLY A 178 -3.18 -10.96 3.91
C GLY A 178 -2.20 -11.14 2.76
N LYS A 179 -2.12 -12.36 2.21
CA LYS A 179 -1.28 -12.64 1.03
C LYS A 179 -1.94 -12.10 -0.25
N PHE A 180 -3.27 -12.09 -0.26
CA PHE A 180 -4.11 -11.83 -1.43
C PHE A 180 -3.79 -12.77 -2.61
N GLY A 181 -4.57 -12.66 -3.70
CA GLY A 181 -4.36 -13.47 -4.90
C GLY A 181 -5.27 -14.70 -5.02
N VAL A 182 -6.27 -14.85 -4.15
CA VAL A 182 -7.35 -15.82 -4.39
C VAL A 182 -8.10 -15.44 -5.66
N ASN A 183 -8.36 -16.44 -6.51
CA ASN A 183 -9.06 -16.25 -7.77
C ASN A 183 -10.48 -15.72 -7.53
N ASN A 184 -10.84 -14.59 -8.15
CA ASN A 184 -12.16 -13.98 -8.05
C ASN A 184 -13.10 -14.39 -9.20
N GLY A 185 -12.66 -15.24 -10.13
CA GLY A 185 -13.43 -15.70 -11.28
C GLY A 185 -13.51 -14.71 -12.45
N VAL A 186 -13.04 -13.47 -12.28
CA VAL A 186 -13.10 -12.42 -13.30
C VAL A 186 -11.96 -12.58 -14.29
N LYS A 187 -12.29 -12.58 -15.58
CA LYS A 187 -11.33 -12.69 -16.68
C LYS A 187 -11.32 -11.41 -17.49
N VAL A 188 -10.14 -10.99 -17.91
CA VAL A 188 -9.97 -9.82 -18.77
C VAL A 188 -9.57 -10.30 -20.17
N VAL A 189 -10.33 -9.92 -21.20
CA VAL A 189 -10.14 -10.39 -22.59
C VAL A 189 -9.91 -9.23 -23.54
N GLY A 190 -9.07 -9.46 -24.56
CA GLY A 190 -8.82 -8.49 -25.62
C GLY A 190 -10.02 -8.32 -26.54
N GLN A 191 -10.24 -7.09 -27.03
CA GLN A 191 -11.35 -6.73 -27.91
C GLN A 191 -11.42 -7.57 -29.21
N SER A 192 -10.28 -8.08 -29.69
CA SER A 192 -10.22 -8.91 -30.91
C SER A 192 -10.89 -10.28 -30.78
N GLN A 193 -11.26 -10.70 -29.56
CA GLN A 193 -11.89 -11.99 -29.27
C GLN A 193 -13.15 -11.83 -28.41
N ALA A 194 -13.99 -10.82 -28.66
CA ALA A 194 -15.26 -10.63 -27.94
C ALA A 194 -16.47 -11.16 -28.76
N PRO A 195 -16.83 -12.45 -28.65
CA PRO A 195 -18.09 -12.98 -29.15
C PRO A 195 -19.30 -12.24 -28.57
N SER A 196 -20.38 -12.17 -29.35
CA SER A 196 -21.64 -11.52 -28.96
C SER A 196 -22.29 -12.08 -27.69
N TYR A 197 -21.99 -13.32 -27.28
CA TYR A 197 -22.46 -13.90 -26.01
C TYR A 197 -21.72 -13.40 -24.76
N MET A 198 -20.64 -12.62 -24.92
CA MET A 198 -19.98 -11.93 -23.80
C MET A 198 -20.71 -10.63 -23.41
N ALA A 199 -21.63 -10.14 -24.25
CA ALA A 199 -22.46 -8.99 -23.93
C ALA A 199 -23.42 -9.34 -22.78
N GLY A 200 -23.04 -8.96 -21.55
CA GLY A 200 -23.83 -9.18 -20.33
C GLY A 200 -23.21 -10.14 -19.31
N ASN A 201 -22.10 -10.81 -19.63
CA ASN A 201 -21.37 -11.61 -18.65
C ASN A 201 -20.56 -10.70 -17.72
N ARG A 202 -20.91 -10.68 -16.42
CA ARG A 202 -20.23 -9.85 -15.40
C ARG A 202 -18.84 -10.35 -15.04
N ASP A 203 -18.51 -11.59 -15.38
CA ASP A 203 -17.22 -12.22 -15.08
C ASP A 203 -16.18 -11.96 -16.17
N VAL A 204 -16.55 -11.27 -17.25
CA VAL A 204 -15.65 -10.98 -18.38
C VAL A 204 -15.56 -9.47 -18.61
N LEU A 205 -14.35 -8.92 -18.43
CA LEU A 205 -14.03 -7.52 -18.68
C LEU A 205 -13.29 -7.38 -20.01
N MET A 206 -13.64 -6.35 -20.78
CA MET A 206 -12.96 -6.05 -22.05
C MET A 206 -11.80 -5.06 -21.81
N ILE A 207 -10.65 -5.36 -22.42
CA ILE A 207 -9.49 -4.46 -22.42
C ILE A 207 -9.74 -3.34 -23.42
N ASP A 208 -9.78 -2.09 -22.92
CA ASP A 208 -9.78 -0.88 -23.75
C ASP A 208 -8.36 -0.56 -24.26
N SER A 209 -7.37 -0.60 -23.35
CA SER A 209 -5.95 -0.49 -23.72
C SER A 209 -5.05 -1.32 -22.80
N LEU A 210 -3.99 -1.88 -23.37
CA LEU A 210 -2.95 -2.62 -22.63
C LEU A 210 -1.59 -1.97 -22.92
N ARG A 211 -0.87 -1.61 -21.86
CA ARG A 211 0.51 -1.13 -21.95
C ARG A 211 1.40 -2.01 -21.08
N ARG A 212 2.52 -2.47 -21.63
CA ARG A 212 3.54 -3.23 -20.92
C ARG A 212 4.76 -2.34 -20.74
N PHE A 213 5.18 -2.16 -19.49
CA PHE A 213 6.42 -1.50 -19.14
C PHE A 213 7.36 -2.54 -18.55
N GLU A 214 8.61 -2.55 -19.01
CA GLU A 214 9.67 -3.39 -18.46
C GLU A 214 10.76 -2.45 -17.96
N ASN A 215 11.09 -2.59 -16.68
CA ASN A 215 12.15 -1.81 -16.04
C ASN A 215 13.15 -2.78 -15.39
N SER A 216 14.44 -2.60 -15.67
CA SER A 216 15.54 -3.40 -15.14
C SER A 216 16.28 -2.73 -13.98
N GLU A 217 15.85 -1.55 -13.54
CA GLU A 217 16.52 -0.75 -12.50
C GLU A 217 16.66 -1.47 -11.16
N GLN A 218 15.74 -2.39 -10.84
CA GLN A 218 15.75 -3.16 -9.59
C GLN A 218 16.40 -4.54 -9.71
N VAL A 219 17.05 -4.86 -10.84
CA VAL A 219 17.81 -6.11 -10.98
C VAL A 219 19.06 -6.01 -10.11
N VAL A 220 19.20 -6.93 -9.16
CA VAL A 220 20.39 -7.04 -8.30
C VAL A 220 20.87 -8.47 -8.36
N ASN A 221 22.14 -8.65 -8.70
CA ASN A 221 22.75 -9.97 -8.86
C ASN A 221 23.91 -10.23 -7.91
N ARG A 222 24.30 -9.23 -7.11
CA ARG A 222 25.17 -9.40 -5.95
C ARG A 222 24.64 -8.65 -4.74
N ILE A 223 24.54 -9.35 -3.61
CA ILE A 223 24.03 -8.80 -2.35
C ILE A 223 25.09 -8.96 -1.26
N ILE A 224 25.43 -7.84 -0.61
CA ILE A 224 26.28 -7.80 0.57
C ILE A 224 25.37 -7.63 1.77
N VAL A 225 25.37 -8.61 2.69
CA VAL A 225 24.48 -8.61 3.86
C VAL A 225 25.27 -8.23 5.10
N LEU A 226 24.81 -7.20 5.79
CA LEU A 226 25.39 -6.70 7.04
C LEU A 226 24.32 -6.73 8.14
N GLY A 227 24.72 -7.06 9.36
CA GLY A 227 23.88 -7.05 10.56
C GLY A 227 24.18 -5.86 11.47
N GLY A 228 23.82 -6.00 12.75
CA GLY A 228 24.12 -5.05 13.82
C GLY A 228 25.60 -5.01 14.19
N GLY A 229 26.01 -3.89 14.78
CA GLY A 229 27.41 -3.57 15.11
C GLY A 229 27.93 -2.34 14.33
N GLU A 230 29.10 -1.86 14.71
CA GLU A 230 29.78 -0.73 14.05
C GLU A 230 31.22 -1.12 13.69
N GLY A 231 31.67 -0.69 12.50
CA GLY A 231 33.02 -0.93 12.00
C GLY A 231 33.36 -2.43 11.92
N LEU A 232 34.48 -2.83 12.53
CA LEU A 232 34.97 -4.21 12.49
C LEU A 232 34.12 -5.20 13.30
N ALA A 233 33.25 -4.71 14.20
CA ALA A 233 32.34 -5.55 14.97
C ALA A 233 30.98 -5.75 14.29
N GLN A 234 30.82 -5.24 13.06
CA GLN A 234 29.60 -5.42 12.29
C GLN A 234 29.44 -6.88 11.88
N LEU A 235 28.29 -7.46 12.22
CA LEU A 235 27.97 -8.83 11.85
C LEU A 235 27.85 -8.96 10.33
N ASP A 236 28.41 -10.02 9.76
CA ASP A 236 28.28 -10.37 8.35
C ASP A 236 27.96 -11.86 8.19
N LEU A 237 27.99 -12.36 6.95
CA LEU A 237 27.75 -13.77 6.65
C LEU A 237 28.99 -14.67 6.83
N SER A 238 30.11 -14.17 7.34
CA SER A 238 31.38 -14.92 7.43
C SER A 238 31.28 -16.21 8.24
N ASN A 239 30.43 -16.22 9.28
CA ASN A 239 30.22 -17.38 10.16
C ASN A 239 29.08 -18.31 9.71
N SER A 240 28.45 -18.06 8.56
CA SER A 240 27.35 -18.88 8.06
C SER A 240 27.87 -20.07 7.23
N THR A 241 27.41 -21.27 7.56
CA THR A 241 27.73 -22.52 6.84
C THR A 241 26.72 -22.88 5.75
N ARG A 242 25.76 -21.98 5.47
CA ARG A 242 24.71 -22.19 4.47
C ARG A 242 25.32 -22.24 3.06
N SER A 243 25.08 -23.34 2.37
CA SER A 243 25.57 -23.57 1.01
C SER A 243 24.47 -24.21 0.14
N ILE A 244 24.68 -24.20 -1.17
CA ILE A 244 23.81 -24.89 -2.14
C ILE A 244 23.72 -26.38 -1.82
N ALA A 245 24.82 -26.99 -1.38
CA ALA A 245 24.86 -28.38 -0.94
C ALA A 245 23.95 -28.67 0.28
N ALA A 246 23.70 -27.67 1.13
CA ALA A 246 22.78 -27.74 2.26
C ALA A 246 21.33 -27.36 1.90
N GLY A 247 21.01 -27.21 0.61
CA GLY A 247 19.66 -26.90 0.11
C GLY A 247 19.32 -25.40 0.01
N PHE A 248 20.31 -24.51 0.14
CA PHE A 248 20.12 -23.07 -0.05
C PHE A 248 20.29 -22.69 -1.53
N LYS A 249 19.77 -21.51 -1.93
CA LYS A 249 19.75 -21.11 -3.35
C LYS A 249 21.08 -20.53 -3.87
N PHE A 250 21.88 -19.95 -2.99
CA PHE A 250 23.13 -19.28 -3.32
C PHE A 250 24.22 -19.67 -2.33
N ASP A 251 25.45 -19.81 -2.81
CA ASP A 251 26.63 -20.00 -1.98
C ASP A 251 27.13 -18.65 -1.43
N ILE A 252 27.73 -18.71 -0.25
CA ILE A 252 28.39 -17.55 0.37
C ILE A 252 29.81 -17.48 -0.17
N LYS A 253 30.15 -16.34 -0.77
CA LYS A 253 31.48 -16.04 -1.28
C LYS A 253 32.11 -14.91 -0.47
N THR A 254 33.42 -14.77 -0.57
CA THR A 254 34.18 -13.71 0.09
C THR A 254 34.87 -12.82 -0.93
N GLY A 255 34.90 -11.53 -0.64
CA GLY A 255 35.63 -10.50 -1.37
C GLY A 255 36.58 -9.77 -0.44
N THR A 256 37.39 -8.87 -1.00
CA THR A 256 38.36 -8.06 -0.23
C THR A 256 37.99 -6.59 -0.35
N ASN A 257 37.83 -5.92 0.78
CA ASN A 257 37.63 -4.49 0.87
C ASN A 257 38.91 -3.73 0.48
N PRO A 258 38.81 -2.43 0.13
CA PRO A 258 39.98 -1.58 -0.09
C PRO A 258 40.97 -1.58 1.08
N ASP A 259 40.49 -1.80 2.31
CA ASP A 259 41.29 -1.83 3.54
C ASP A 259 41.97 -3.20 3.80
N GLY A 260 41.81 -4.16 2.88
CA GLY A 260 42.38 -5.51 3.01
C GLY A 260 41.57 -6.49 3.88
N THR A 261 40.48 -6.02 4.50
CA THR A 261 39.55 -6.89 5.24
C THR A 261 38.67 -7.70 4.28
N THR A 262 38.29 -8.91 4.68
CA THR A 262 37.37 -9.74 3.88
C THR A 262 35.91 -9.39 4.18
N PHE A 263 35.05 -9.39 3.17
CA PHE A 263 33.60 -9.27 3.33
C PHE A 263 32.90 -10.46 2.65
N SER A 264 31.77 -10.91 3.21
CA SER A 264 30.95 -11.97 2.63
C SER A 264 29.79 -11.43 1.78
N PHE A 265 29.52 -12.08 0.65
CA PHE A 265 28.43 -11.71 -0.25
C PHE A 265 27.77 -12.94 -0.89
N LEU A 266 26.57 -12.72 -1.46
CA LEU A 266 25.82 -13.70 -2.25
C LEU A 266 25.78 -13.21 -3.70
N GLU A 267 25.94 -14.10 -4.67
CA GLU A 267 25.85 -13.74 -6.09
C GLU A 267 25.14 -14.78 -6.95
N ASN A 268 24.64 -14.33 -8.10
CA ASN A 268 24.08 -15.16 -9.15
C ASN A 268 24.94 -15.04 -10.43
N GLU A 269 25.77 -16.05 -10.69
CA GLU A 269 26.72 -16.05 -11.82
C GLU A 269 26.02 -15.95 -13.18
N ASP A 270 24.90 -16.65 -13.37
CA ASP A 270 24.14 -16.63 -14.63
C ASP A 270 23.62 -15.21 -14.93
N SER A 271 23.09 -14.55 -13.90
CA SER A 271 22.59 -13.18 -14.02
C SER A 271 23.71 -12.14 -14.20
N ILE A 272 24.89 -12.38 -13.63
CA ILE A 272 26.08 -11.54 -13.84
C ILE A 272 26.59 -11.68 -15.28
N ALA A 273 26.58 -12.90 -15.84
CA ALA A 273 26.97 -13.13 -17.22
C ALA A 273 26.05 -12.41 -18.22
N GLU A 274 24.75 -12.29 -17.90
CA GLU A 274 23.75 -11.66 -18.76
C GLU A 274 23.70 -10.12 -18.62
N PHE A 275 23.73 -9.59 -17.39
CA PHE A 275 23.46 -8.16 -17.13
C PHE A 275 24.68 -7.37 -16.63
N GLY A 276 25.83 -8.01 -16.39
CA GLY A 276 26.97 -7.40 -15.71
C GLY A 276 26.72 -7.24 -14.21
N VAL A 277 27.74 -6.83 -13.44
CA VAL A 277 27.64 -6.78 -11.97
C VAL A 277 26.76 -5.60 -11.51
N ILE A 278 25.70 -5.91 -10.76
CA ILE A 278 24.79 -4.95 -10.11
C ILE A 278 24.69 -5.30 -8.63
N GLU A 279 25.30 -4.46 -7.78
CA GLU A 279 25.49 -4.73 -6.35
C GLU A 279 24.53 -3.93 -5.47
N GLN A 280 24.06 -4.56 -4.39
CA GLN A 280 23.30 -3.88 -3.33
C GLN A 280 23.79 -4.31 -1.95
N ILE A 281 23.88 -3.34 -1.03
CA ILE A 281 24.15 -3.59 0.39
C ILE A 281 22.83 -3.61 1.15
N LEU A 282 22.59 -4.68 1.92
CA LEU A 282 21.43 -4.82 2.80
C LEU A 282 21.88 -4.82 4.26
N VAL A 283 21.29 -3.95 5.08
CA VAL A 283 21.66 -3.80 6.50
C VAL A 283 20.50 -4.17 7.41
N PHE A 284 20.71 -5.17 8.27
CA PHE A 284 19.75 -5.68 9.25
C PHE A 284 20.18 -5.28 10.66
N LYS A 285 19.92 -4.03 11.05
CA LYS A 285 20.29 -3.50 12.38
C LYS A 285 19.62 -4.21 13.56
N ASP A 286 18.50 -4.87 13.31
CA ASP A 286 17.76 -5.64 14.32
C ASP A 286 18.47 -6.96 14.68
N ILE A 287 19.43 -7.42 13.88
CA ILE A 287 20.19 -8.65 14.11
C ILE A 287 21.53 -8.29 14.75
N SER A 288 21.55 -8.22 16.07
CA SER A 288 22.75 -7.89 16.85
C SER A 288 23.39 -9.13 17.46
N PRO A 289 24.71 -9.10 17.74
CA PRO A 289 25.37 -10.15 18.49
C PRO A 289 24.70 -10.34 19.85
N ILE A 290 24.51 -11.59 20.27
CA ILE A 290 24.13 -11.91 21.64
C ILE A 290 25.37 -11.68 22.49
N ALA A 291 25.30 -10.71 23.41
CA ALA A 291 26.33 -10.47 24.42
C ALA A 291 26.23 -11.49 25.56
#